data_AF-A0A1S3R4Z1-F1
#
_entry.id   AF-A0A1S3R4Z1-F1
#
_cell.length_a   1.000
_cell.length_b   1.000
_cell.length_c   1.000
_cell.angle_alpha   90.00
_cell.angle_beta   90.00
_cell.angle_gamma   90.00
#
_symmetry.space_group_name_H-M   'P 1'
#
loop_
_entity.id
_entity.type
_entity.pdbx_description
1 polymer ?
#
loop_
_entity_poly.entity_id
_entity_poly.type
_entity_poly.pdbx_seq_one_letter_code
_entity_poly.pdbx_strand_id
1 'polypeptide(L)'
;EKVSDVTQTSSVDVLLTNLIKGNLLPSALLWITSRPAAANQIPPKCIDQVTEVRGFNDPQKEEYFRKRFSDEGLASRIISHIKTSRSLHIMCHMPVFCWISAIVLEHMLSTDKRREMPTTLTEMSIHFLLIQTSLKNQKYHGRDEMDQEELMESDKEILLKLGKMAFENLEKGNLMFYEEDLKEAGLDVKEASVYSGVCTQIFKEESVLFQRVVYCFVHLSIQEFLSAVYMYHCYTARNMDALKPFLKRKSRGVSEKLTLHELLKSTVDKALESKNGHLDLFVRFLHGMSLESNQKLLRGLVTQTESSPESVQKTIRSLKVMQRKNMSPERCINLFHCLIEMKDHSVQEEIQEYLRSENRSKNLSHAQCSALAYMLQISEEVLEVFDLRKYKTSQEGRRRLLPAVRVCRKAL
;
A
#
# COMPACT_ATOMS: atom_id res chain seq x y z
N GLU A 1 -27.57 -20.43 9.74
CA GLU A 1 -27.57 -21.84 10.18
C GLU A 1 -26.87 -21.98 11.53
N LYS A 2 -27.40 -22.81 12.43
CA LYS A 2 -26.77 -23.14 13.72
C LYS A 2 -26.20 -24.55 13.61
N VAL A 3 -24.89 -24.68 13.84
CA VAL A 3 -24.17 -25.95 13.86
C VAL A 3 -23.54 -26.09 15.24
N SER A 4 -23.82 -27.19 15.93
CA SER A 4 -23.29 -27.48 17.27
C SER A 4 -22.71 -28.87 17.43
N ASP A 5 -22.98 -29.77 16.49
CA ASP A 5 -22.37 -31.10 16.44
C ASP A 5 -21.10 -31.06 15.59
N VAL A 6 -19.99 -31.57 16.15
CA VAL A 6 -18.68 -31.63 15.49
C VAL A 6 -18.64 -32.57 14.28
N THR A 7 -19.60 -33.49 14.18
CA THR A 7 -19.72 -34.42 13.06
C THR A 7 -20.56 -33.87 11.90
N GLN A 8 -21.28 -32.77 12.13
CA GLN A 8 -22.16 -32.17 11.14
C GLN A 8 -21.33 -31.48 10.05
N THR A 9 -21.55 -31.88 8.80
CA THR A 9 -20.95 -31.21 7.64
C THR A 9 -21.72 -29.92 7.34
N SER A 10 -21.00 -28.82 7.16
CA SER A 10 -21.54 -27.53 6.72
C SER A 10 -20.45 -26.76 5.96
N SER A 11 -20.77 -25.58 5.42
CA SER A 11 -19.78 -24.74 4.74
C SER A 11 -18.79 -24.11 5.73
N VAL A 12 -17.58 -23.79 5.25
CA VAL A 12 -16.51 -23.23 6.11
C VAL A 12 -16.93 -21.94 6.80
N ASP A 13 -17.65 -21.05 6.10
CA ASP A 13 -18.15 -19.79 6.68
C ASP A 13 -19.18 -20.02 7.78
N VAL A 14 -20.05 -21.04 7.64
CA VAL A 14 -21.00 -21.43 8.68
C VAL A 14 -20.29 -22.05 9.87
N LEU A 15 -19.30 -22.92 9.65
CA LEU A 15 -18.49 -23.53 10.70
C LEU A 15 -17.72 -22.46 11.50
N LEU A 16 -17.00 -21.56 10.82
CA LEU A 16 -16.28 -20.44 11.45
C LEU A 16 -17.22 -19.51 12.21
N THR A 17 -18.39 -19.20 11.64
CA THR A 17 -19.39 -18.38 12.33
C THR A 17 -19.89 -19.03 13.62
N ASN A 18 -20.09 -20.35 13.62
CA ASN A 18 -20.55 -21.08 14.80
C ASN A 18 -19.44 -21.29 15.84
N LEU A 19 -18.17 -21.40 15.42
CA LEU A 19 -17.01 -21.33 16.32
C LEU A 19 -16.94 -19.96 17.01
N ILE A 20 -16.99 -18.86 16.25
CA ILE A 20 -16.93 -17.50 16.80
C ILE A 20 -18.10 -17.20 17.75
N LYS A 21 -19.29 -17.75 17.47
CA LYS A 21 -20.46 -17.60 18.34
C LYS A 21 -20.44 -18.54 19.56
N GLY A 22 -19.50 -19.48 19.65
CA GLY A 22 -19.45 -20.50 20.70
C GLY A 22 -20.53 -21.58 20.59
N ASN A 23 -21.20 -21.72 19.44
CA ASN A 23 -22.14 -22.82 19.20
C ASN A 23 -21.40 -24.15 18.95
N LEU A 24 -20.22 -24.06 18.33
CA LEU A 24 -19.33 -25.18 18.06
C LEU A 24 -18.06 -24.99 18.91
N LEU A 25 -17.61 -26.05 19.60
CA LEU A 25 -16.45 -26.03 20.51
C LEU A 25 -16.50 -24.86 21.52
N PRO A 26 -17.54 -24.80 22.40
CA PRO A 26 -17.78 -23.64 23.28
C PRO A 26 -16.63 -23.33 24.26
N SER A 27 -15.76 -24.30 24.54
CA SER A 27 -14.62 -24.13 25.44
C SER A 27 -13.32 -23.75 24.71
N ALA A 28 -13.32 -23.67 23.38
CA ALA A 28 -12.14 -23.29 22.62
C ALA A 28 -11.92 -21.77 22.70
N LEU A 29 -10.65 -21.38 22.81
CA LEU A 29 -10.24 -19.97 22.74
C LEU A 29 -9.84 -19.65 21.30
N LEU A 30 -10.35 -18.55 20.78
CA LEU A 30 -10.10 -18.11 19.41
C LEU A 30 -9.26 -16.84 19.40
N TRP A 31 -8.12 -16.88 18.71
CA TRP A 31 -7.33 -15.70 18.41
C TRP A 31 -7.45 -15.36 16.92
N ILE A 32 -8.05 -14.22 16.59
CA ILE A 32 -8.32 -13.81 15.21
C ILE A 32 -7.48 -12.58 14.87
N THR A 33 -6.66 -12.70 13.83
CA THR A 33 -5.97 -11.55 13.23
C THR A 33 -6.78 -11.02 12.06
N SER A 34 -7.07 -9.73 12.03
CA SER A 34 -7.86 -9.11 10.96
C SER A 34 -7.48 -7.64 10.75
N ARG A 35 -7.69 -7.13 9.53
CA ARG A 35 -7.66 -5.67 9.28
C ARG A 35 -8.77 -4.98 10.09
N PRO A 36 -8.58 -3.73 10.55
CA PRO A 36 -9.57 -3.01 11.35
C PRO A 36 -10.97 -2.98 10.70
N ALA A 37 -11.04 -2.71 9.40
CA ALA A 37 -12.32 -2.64 8.69
C ALA A 37 -13.07 -3.98 8.61
N ALA A 38 -12.36 -5.12 8.66
CA ALA A 38 -12.98 -6.45 8.69
C ALA A 38 -13.31 -6.91 10.11
N ALA A 39 -12.51 -6.53 11.11
CA ALA A 39 -12.76 -6.88 12.52
C ALA A 39 -14.10 -6.34 13.02
N ASN A 40 -14.50 -5.15 12.54
CA ASN A 40 -15.78 -4.52 12.87
C ASN A 40 -17.03 -5.30 12.41
N GLN A 41 -16.87 -6.37 11.62
CA GLN A 41 -17.97 -7.26 11.23
C GLN A 41 -18.29 -8.31 12.30
N ILE A 42 -17.35 -8.56 13.23
CA ILE A 42 -17.58 -9.49 14.34
C ILE A 42 -18.48 -8.80 15.37
N PRO A 43 -19.61 -9.40 15.78
CA PRO A 43 -20.48 -8.80 16.78
C PRO A 43 -19.72 -8.56 18.09
N PRO A 44 -19.83 -7.37 18.72
CA PRO A 44 -19.08 -7.05 19.94
C PRO A 44 -19.26 -8.05 21.08
N LYS A 45 -20.44 -8.70 21.15
CA LYS A 45 -20.74 -9.75 22.13
C LYS A 45 -19.93 -11.04 21.98
N CYS A 46 -19.21 -11.21 20.87
CA CYS A 46 -18.36 -12.38 20.58
C CYS A 46 -16.87 -12.03 20.78
N ILE A 47 -16.56 -10.88 21.38
CA ILE A 47 -15.19 -10.36 21.50
C ILE A 47 -14.90 -10.09 22.97
N ASP A 48 -13.99 -10.87 23.54
CA ASP A 48 -13.52 -10.66 24.92
C ASP A 48 -12.38 -9.63 24.99
N GLN A 49 -11.48 -9.65 24.00
CA GLN A 49 -10.32 -8.76 23.96
C GLN A 49 -10.01 -8.30 22.53
N VAL A 50 -9.61 -7.03 22.40
CA VAL A 50 -9.09 -6.45 21.15
C VAL A 50 -7.70 -5.90 21.39
N THR A 51 -6.74 -6.38 20.58
CA THR A 51 -5.38 -5.85 20.55
C THR A 51 -5.09 -5.27 19.17
N GLU A 52 -4.72 -3.99 19.11
CA GLU A 52 -4.35 -3.32 17.87
C GLU A 52 -2.84 -3.43 17.66
N VAL A 53 -2.41 -4.11 16.58
CA VAL A 53 -1.00 -4.14 16.16
C VAL A 53 -0.70 -2.86 15.37
N ARG A 54 0.07 -1.96 16.00
CA ARG A 54 0.33 -0.62 15.44
C ARG A 54 1.60 -0.51 14.61
N GLY A 55 2.44 -1.54 14.53
CA GLY A 55 3.74 -1.44 13.86
C GLY A 55 4.80 -0.76 14.72
N PHE A 56 5.84 -0.21 14.09
CA PHE A 56 7.01 0.35 14.76
C PHE A 56 6.86 1.84 15.07
N ASN A 57 7.14 2.20 16.32
CA ASN A 57 7.47 3.57 16.68
C ASN A 57 8.90 3.92 16.21
N ASP A 58 9.30 5.18 16.33
CA ASP A 58 10.58 5.62 15.77
C ASP A 58 11.82 4.95 16.38
N PRO A 59 11.92 4.77 17.72
CA PRO A 59 13.00 3.97 18.30
C PRO A 59 13.06 2.54 17.73
N GLN A 60 11.91 1.89 17.54
CA GLN A 60 11.82 0.54 16.96
C GLN A 60 12.22 0.51 15.48
N LYS A 61 11.92 1.56 14.70
CA LYS A 61 12.41 1.69 13.31
C LYS A 61 13.94 1.70 13.29
N GLU A 62 14.56 2.54 14.12
CA GLU A 62 16.03 2.59 14.20
C GLU A 62 16.63 1.27 14.67
N GLU A 63 16.05 0.67 15.72
CA GLU A 63 16.47 -0.62 16.26
C GLU A 63 16.42 -1.71 15.18
N TYR A 64 15.38 -1.74 14.36
CA TYR A 64 15.26 -2.66 13.24
C TYR A 64 16.44 -2.54 12.28
N PHE A 65 16.77 -1.32 11.82
CA PHE A 65 17.87 -1.14 10.87
C PHE A 65 19.24 -1.42 11.49
N ARG A 66 19.48 -1.02 12.75
CA ARG A 66 20.71 -1.37 13.46
C ARG A 66 20.88 -2.88 13.63
N LYS A 67 19.80 -3.60 13.93
CA LYS A 67 19.84 -5.09 14.02
C LYS A 67 20.01 -5.77 12.66
N ARG A 68 19.52 -5.15 11.58
CA ARG A 68 19.53 -5.74 10.24
C ARG A 68 20.90 -5.64 9.53
N PHE A 69 21.72 -4.65 9.87
CA PHE A 69 23.00 -4.41 9.21
C PHE A 69 24.15 -4.43 10.21
N SER A 70 25.15 -5.29 9.97
CA SER A 70 26.36 -5.34 10.80
C SER A 70 27.30 -4.15 10.59
N ASP A 71 27.20 -3.47 9.44
CA ASP A 71 27.91 -2.22 9.17
C ASP A 71 27.13 -1.03 9.77
N GLU A 72 27.65 -0.51 10.87
CA GLU A 72 27.09 0.64 11.59
C GLU A 72 27.06 1.93 10.74
N GLY A 73 28.01 2.10 9.81
CA GLY A 73 28.06 3.25 8.91
C GLY A 73 26.95 3.18 7.86
N LEU A 74 26.73 2.00 7.27
CA LEU A 74 25.61 1.76 6.37
C LEU A 74 24.27 1.92 7.10
N ALA A 75 24.12 1.32 8.29
CA ALA A 75 22.91 1.44 9.10
C ALA A 75 22.58 2.92 9.40
N SER A 76 23.59 3.71 9.79
CA SER A 76 23.44 5.13 10.09
C SER A 76 23.01 5.94 8.86
N ARG A 77 23.57 5.65 7.67
CA ARG A 77 23.17 6.29 6.41
C ARG A 77 21.73 5.96 6.03
N ILE A 78 21.31 4.71 6.19
CA ILE A 78 19.94 4.25 5.92
C ILE A 78 18.95 4.94 6.86
N ILE A 79 19.23 4.94 8.17
CA ILE A 79 18.39 5.60 9.17
C ILE A 79 18.26 7.10 8.87
N SER A 80 19.38 7.76 8.53
CA SER A 80 19.39 9.17 8.15
C SER A 80 18.49 9.44 6.94
N HIS A 81 18.62 8.66 5.86
CA HIS A 81 17.78 8.80 4.67
C HIS A 81 16.29 8.59 4.95
N ILE A 82 15.95 7.60 5.78
CA ILE A 82 14.56 7.35 6.17
C ILE A 82 14.01 8.51 6.99
N LYS A 83 14.80 9.10 7.89
CA LYS A 83 14.37 10.27 8.69
C LYS A 83 14.20 11.53 7.86
N THR A 84 15.07 11.77 6.88
CA THR A 84 14.97 12.96 6.01
C THR A 84 13.82 12.84 5.01
N SER A 85 13.52 11.64 4.51
CA SER A 85 12.36 11.42 3.67
C SER A 85 11.09 11.18 4.49
N ARG A 86 10.21 12.18 4.55
CA ARG A 86 8.96 12.07 5.31
C ARG A 86 8.09 10.89 4.85
N SER A 87 7.98 10.62 3.54
CA SER A 87 7.18 9.49 3.08
C SER A 87 7.76 8.16 3.55
N LEU A 88 9.08 7.98 3.43
CA LEU A 88 9.76 6.76 3.89
C LEU A 88 9.63 6.58 5.40
N HIS A 89 9.81 7.65 6.16
CA HIS A 89 9.62 7.64 7.61
C HIS A 89 8.21 7.19 7.99
N ILE A 90 7.20 7.69 7.28
CA ILE A 90 5.79 7.38 7.50
C ILE A 90 5.49 5.91 7.15
N MET A 91 5.92 5.43 5.98
CA MET A 91 5.66 4.05 5.57
C MET A 91 6.38 3.04 6.48
N CYS A 92 7.61 3.35 6.94
CA CYS A 92 8.37 2.47 7.84
C CYS A 92 7.73 2.29 9.23
N HIS A 93 6.59 2.93 9.51
CA HIS A 93 5.73 2.51 10.61
C HIS A 93 5.27 1.05 10.46
N MET A 94 5.04 0.57 9.23
CA MET A 94 4.73 -0.84 8.99
C MET A 94 6.02 -1.65 8.80
N PRO A 95 6.26 -2.71 9.58
CA PRO A 95 7.51 -3.48 9.52
C PRO A 95 7.89 -4.03 8.14
N VAL A 96 6.91 -4.41 7.31
CA VAL A 96 7.17 -4.85 5.93
C VAL A 96 7.86 -3.77 5.08
N PHE A 97 7.54 -2.50 5.32
CA PHE A 97 8.17 -1.38 4.62
C PHE A 97 9.56 -1.07 5.17
N CYS A 98 9.86 -1.39 6.44
CA CYS A 98 11.24 -1.40 6.92
C CYS A 98 12.07 -2.49 6.21
N TRP A 99 11.49 -3.67 6.00
CA TRP A 99 12.16 -4.76 5.30
C TRP A 99 12.40 -4.47 3.81
N ILE A 100 11.40 -3.95 3.09
CA ILE A 100 11.58 -3.45 1.72
C ILE A 100 12.67 -2.36 1.70
N SER A 101 12.61 -1.42 2.66
CA SER A 101 13.58 -0.33 2.74
C SER A 101 15.00 -0.81 2.99
N ALA A 102 15.17 -1.82 3.84
CA ALA A 102 16.47 -2.39 4.09
C ALA A 102 17.11 -2.93 2.80
N ILE A 103 16.36 -3.71 2.02
CA ILE A 103 16.87 -4.32 0.78
C ILE A 103 17.23 -3.24 -0.25
N VAL A 104 16.31 -2.30 -0.48
CA VAL A 104 16.49 -1.25 -1.50
C VAL A 104 17.66 -0.33 -1.15
N LEU A 105 17.70 0.16 0.09
CA LEU A 105 18.70 1.14 0.50
C LEU A 105 20.07 0.51 0.71
N GLU A 106 20.16 -0.75 1.17
CA GLU A 106 21.40 -1.53 1.19
C GLU A 106 21.99 -1.61 -0.22
N HIS A 107 21.21 -2.08 -1.19
CA HIS A 107 21.68 -2.19 -2.57
C HIS A 107 22.14 -0.83 -3.13
N MET A 108 21.34 0.23 -2.99
CA MET A 108 21.67 1.53 -3.58
C MET A 108 22.84 2.24 -2.90
N LEU A 109 22.99 2.12 -1.58
CA LEU A 109 24.07 2.79 -0.83
C LEU A 109 25.39 2.02 -0.86
N SER A 110 25.35 0.73 -1.17
CA SER A 110 26.53 -0.13 -1.37
C SER A 110 27.08 -0.08 -2.81
N THR A 111 26.29 0.39 -3.79
CA THR A 111 26.80 0.64 -5.15
C THR A 111 27.38 2.04 -5.28
N ASP A 112 28.53 2.21 -5.92
CA ASP A 112 29.18 3.52 -6.16
C ASP A 112 28.45 4.42 -7.19
N LYS A 113 27.22 4.08 -7.56
CA LYS A 113 26.42 4.83 -8.53
C LYS A 113 25.70 5.96 -7.82
N ARG A 114 26.02 7.20 -8.21
CA ARG A 114 25.24 8.40 -7.81
C ARG A 114 23.85 8.36 -8.46
N ARG A 115 22.94 7.61 -7.87
CA ARG A 115 21.51 7.55 -8.24
C ARG A 115 20.70 8.41 -7.27
N GLU A 116 19.60 8.98 -7.76
CA GLU A 116 18.63 9.63 -6.89
C GLU A 116 18.01 8.57 -5.97
N MET A 117 18.04 8.82 -4.67
CA MET A 117 17.51 7.87 -3.70
C MET A 117 15.98 7.94 -3.68
N PRO A 118 15.29 6.80 -3.56
CA PRO A 118 13.83 6.78 -3.49
C PRO A 118 13.33 7.59 -2.30
N THR A 119 12.26 8.34 -2.54
CA THR A 119 11.61 9.22 -1.55
C THR A 119 10.14 8.85 -1.32
N THR A 120 9.54 8.06 -2.21
CA THR A 120 8.13 7.63 -2.16
C THR A 120 8.00 6.11 -2.09
N LEU A 121 6.84 5.61 -1.67
CA LEU A 121 6.60 4.16 -1.59
C LEU A 121 6.60 3.51 -2.99
N THR A 122 6.12 4.23 -4.00
CA THR A 122 6.14 3.80 -5.39
C THR A 122 7.57 3.63 -5.90
N GLU A 123 8.45 4.62 -5.67
CA GLU A 123 9.88 4.50 -6.03
C GLU A 123 10.53 3.32 -5.31
N MET A 124 10.28 3.15 -4.00
CA MET A 124 10.78 2.01 -3.23
C MET A 124 10.33 0.67 -3.82
N SER A 125 9.06 0.57 -4.22
CA SER A 125 8.49 -0.67 -4.75
C SER A 125 9.02 -0.98 -6.15
N ILE A 126 9.25 0.05 -6.98
CA ILE A 126 9.91 -0.09 -8.28
C ILE A 126 11.33 -0.62 -8.09
N HIS A 127 12.13 0.03 -7.24
CA HIS A 127 13.50 -0.43 -6.98
C HIS A 127 13.53 -1.82 -6.38
N PHE A 128 12.62 -2.14 -5.47
CA PHE A 128 12.48 -3.49 -4.92
C PHE A 128 12.23 -4.51 -6.03
N LEU A 129 11.28 -4.27 -6.94
CA LEU A 129 10.99 -5.17 -8.06
C LEU A 129 12.22 -5.38 -8.96
N LEU A 130 12.92 -4.30 -9.30
CA LEU A 130 14.11 -4.34 -10.16
C LEU A 130 15.26 -5.12 -9.49
N ILE A 131 15.52 -4.86 -8.20
CA ILE A 131 16.56 -5.57 -7.43
C ILE A 131 16.23 -7.06 -7.32
N GLN A 132 14.99 -7.43 -6.98
CA GLN A 132 14.58 -8.82 -6.88
C GLN A 132 14.71 -9.55 -8.22
N THR A 133 14.38 -8.87 -9.33
CA THR A 133 14.52 -9.44 -10.67
C THR A 133 15.99 -9.63 -11.05
N SER A 134 16.85 -8.67 -10.71
CA SER A 134 18.29 -8.76 -10.93
C SER A 134 18.92 -9.91 -10.12
N LEU A 135 18.61 -10.03 -8.82
CA LEU A 135 19.08 -11.12 -7.97
C LEU A 135 18.63 -12.50 -8.49
N LYS A 136 17.39 -12.60 -8.99
CA LYS A 136 16.88 -13.80 -9.67
C LYS A 136 17.75 -14.14 -10.89
N ASN A 137 18.07 -13.16 -11.73
CA ASN A 137 18.88 -13.34 -12.92
C ASN A 137 20.30 -13.83 -12.61
N GLN A 138 20.93 -13.25 -11.60
CA GLN A 138 22.26 -13.70 -11.13
C GLN A 138 22.24 -15.16 -10.70
N LYS A 139 21.26 -15.54 -9.87
CA LYS A 139 21.21 -16.89 -9.30
C LYS A 139 20.88 -17.99 -10.31
N TYR A 140 19.90 -17.77 -11.18
CA TYR A 140 19.38 -18.82 -12.06
C TYR A 140 19.96 -18.80 -13.48
N HIS A 141 20.53 -17.67 -13.90
CA HIS A 141 21.11 -17.53 -15.25
C HIS A 141 22.62 -17.28 -15.22
N GLY A 142 23.25 -17.21 -14.03
CA GLY A 142 24.70 -17.05 -13.88
C GLY A 142 25.24 -15.75 -14.49
N ARG A 143 24.36 -14.75 -14.68
CA ARG A 143 24.73 -13.47 -15.29
C ARG A 143 25.10 -12.50 -14.19
N ASP A 144 26.35 -12.04 -14.17
CA ASP A 144 26.85 -11.02 -13.25
C ASP A 144 26.38 -9.60 -13.63
N GLU A 145 25.17 -9.49 -14.17
CA GLU A 145 24.61 -8.26 -14.72
C GLU A 145 23.70 -7.60 -13.68
N MET A 146 24.26 -7.33 -12.49
CA MET A 146 23.61 -6.46 -11.48
C MET A 146 23.44 -5.00 -11.99
N ASP A 147 23.96 -4.75 -13.18
CA ASP A 147 24.19 -3.45 -13.80
C ASP A 147 23.28 -3.16 -15.02
N GLN A 148 22.40 -4.08 -15.42
CA GLN A 148 21.43 -3.79 -16.47
C GLN A 148 20.36 -2.81 -15.96
N GLU A 149 20.27 -1.66 -16.62
CA GLU A 149 19.25 -0.64 -16.37
C GLU A 149 17.87 -1.02 -16.93
N GLU A 150 17.79 -2.11 -17.69
CA GLU A 150 16.57 -2.56 -18.35
C GLU A 150 16.30 -4.04 -18.07
N LEU A 151 15.03 -4.37 -17.80
CA LEU A 151 14.57 -5.74 -17.63
C LEU A 151 14.74 -6.54 -18.93
N MET A 152 15.04 -7.83 -18.84
CA MET A 152 14.99 -8.71 -20.01
C MET A 152 13.55 -8.85 -20.50
N GLU A 153 13.38 -9.13 -21.79
CA GLU A 153 12.03 -9.29 -22.36
C GLU A 153 11.25 -10.45 -21.72
N SER A 154 11.94 -11.54 -21.37
CA SER A 154 11.34 -12.65 -20.60
C SER A 154 10.90 -12.24 -19.19
N ASP A 155 11.69 -11.38 -18.51
CA ASP A 155 11.32 -10.86 -17.21
C ASP A 155 10.09 -9.95 -17.32
N LYS A 156 10.04 -9.11 -18.35
CA LYS A 156 8.88 -8.24 -18.61
C LYS A 156 7.61 -9.05 -18.81
N GLU A 157 7.67 -10.10 -19.63
CA GLU A 157 6.52 -10.97 -19.89
C GLU A 157 6.00 -11.61 -18.60
N ILE A 158 6.89 -12.19 -17.78
CA ILE A 158 6.50 -12.85 -16.53
C ILE A 158 5.93 -11.83 -15.55
N LEU A 159 6.59 -10.67 -15.37
CA LEU A 159 6.12 -9.61 -14.47
C LEU A 159 4.75 -9.07 -14.88
N LEU A 160 4.46 -8.97 -16.18
CA LEU A 160 3.13 -8.57 -16.68
C LEU A 160 2.08 -9.64 -16.40
N LYS A 161 2.39 -10.93 -16.57
CA LYS A 161 1.49 -12.04 -16.19
C LYS A 161 1.22 -12.05 -14.69
N LEU A 162 2.25 -11.85 -13.86
CA LEU A 162 2.11 -11.70 -12.40
C LEU A 162 1.25 -10.49 -12.05
N GLY A 163 1.43 -9.35 -12.74
CA GLY A 163 0.63 -8.16 -12.58
C GLY A 163 -0.84 -8.35 -12.95
N LYS A 164 -1.11 -9.08 -14.05
CA LYS A 164 -2.47 -9.48 -14.44
C LYS A 164 -3.14 -10.27 -13.33
N MET A 165 -2.47 -11.34 -12.85
CA MET A 165 -3.00 -12.18 -11.78
C MET A 165 -3.23 -11.40 -10.49
N ALA A 166 -2.29 -10.52 -10.14
CA ALA A 166 -2.40 -9.65 -8.98
C ALA A 166 -3.66 -8.78 -9.07
N PHE A 167 -3.87 -8.17 -10.24
CA PHE A 167 -4.97 -7.25 -10.50
C PHE A 167 -6.34 -7.94 -10.45
N GLU A 168 -6.50 -9.06 -11.16
CA GLU A 168 -7.76 -9.81 -11.20
C GLU A 168 -8.17 -10.34 -9.83
N ASN A 169 -7.19 -10.77 -9.03
CA ASN A 169 -7.46 -11.25 -7.68
C ASN A 169 -7.64 -10.12 -6.66
N LEU A 170 -6.95 -8.98 -6.83
CA LEU A 170 -7.14 -7.81 -5.98
C LEU A 170 -8.58 -7.29 -6.09
N GLU A 171 -9.13 -7.28 -7.31
CA GLU A 171 -10.53 -6.91 -7.55
C GLU A 171 -11.52 -7.88 -6.87
N LYS A 172 -11.24 -9.19 -6.92
CA LYS A 172 -12.05 -10.22 -6.24
C LYS A 172 -11.86 -10.24 -4.72
N GLY A 173 -10.81 -9.60 -4.20
CA GLY A 173 -10.45 -9.63 -2.78
C GLY A 173 -9.70 -10.90 -2.35
N ASN A 174 -9.11 -11.62 -3.31
CA ASN A 174 -8.38 -12.86 -3.09
C ASN A 174 -6.90 -12.58 -2.79
N LEU A 175 -6.36 -13.27 -1.78
CA LEU A 175 -4.95 -13.21 -1.37
C LEU A 175 -4.17 -14.49 -1.68
N MET A 176 -4.90 -15.59 -1.87
CA MET A 176 -4.37 -16.92 -2.08
C MET A 176 -4.86 -17.40 -3.45
N PHE A 177 -3.97 -18.07 -4.18
CA PHE A 177 -4.19 -18.56 -5.53
C PHE A 177 -3.81 -20.04 -5.60
N TYR A 178 -4.40 -20.74 -6.56
CA TYR A 178 -4.11 -22.13 -6.86
C TYR A 178 -3.44 -22.24 -8.23
N GLU A 179 -3.01 -23.46 -8.56
CA GLU A 179 -2.40 -23.74 -9.86
C GLU A 179 -3.31 -23.38 -11.04
N GLU A 180 -4.63 -23.49 -10.88
CA GLU A 180 -5.59 -23.11 -11.91
C GLU A 180 -5.58 -21.60 -12.18
N ASP A 181 -5.43 -20.79 -11.13
CA ASP A 181 -5.33 -19.32 -11.25
C ASP A 181 -4.03 -18.91 -11.97
N LEU A 182 -2.92 -19.61 -11.71
CA LEU A 182 -1.66 -19.42 -12.43
C LEU A 182 -1.84 -19.70 -13.93
N LYS A 183 -2.50 -20.81 -14.27
CA LYS A 183 -2.75 -21.21 -15.67
C LYS A 183 -3.67 -20.21 -16.39
N GLU A 184 -4.71 -19.71 -15.73
CA GLU A 184 -5.60 -18.68 -16.29
C GLU A 184 -4.85 -17.36 -16.57
N ALA A 185 -3.88 -17.02 -15.72
CA ALA A 185 -2.97 -15.89 -15.92
C ALA A 185 -1.89 -16.16 -17.00
N GLY A 186 -1.78 -17.39 -17.50
CA GLY A 186 -0.77 -17.80 -18.49
C GLY A 186 0.63 -18.01 -17.90
N LEU A 187 0.72 -18.27 -16.59
CA LEU A 187 1.95 -18.58 -15.86
C LEU A 187 2.11 -20.10 -15.76
N ASP A 188 3.28 -20.60 -16.17
CA ASP A 188 3.66 -21.97 -15.81
C ASP A 188 4.01 -22.05 -14.33
N VAL A 189 3.72 -23.19 -13.70
CA VAL A 189 4.06 -23.42 -12.29
C VAL A 189 5.56 -23.25 -12.06
N LYS A 190 6.40 -23.71 -12.99
CA LYS A 190 7.86 -23.53 -12.89
C LYS A 190 8.27 -22.08 -13.00
N GLU A 191 7.61 -21.29 -13.85
CA GLU A 191 7.85 -19.85 -13.95
C GLU A 191 7.48 -19.15 -12.63
N ALA A 192 6.32 -19.48 -12.05
CA ALA A 192 5.90 -18.95 -10.75
C ALA A 192 6.86 -19.37 -9.61
N SER A 193 7.34 -20.63 -9.62
CA SER A 193 8.26 -21.15 -8.61
C SER A 193 9.62 -20.44 -8.59
N VAL A 194 10.08 -19.93 -9.74
CA VAL A 194 11.32 -19.12 -9.80
C VAL A 194 11.15 -17.80 -9.04
N TYR A 195 9.94 -17.22 -9.05
CA TYR A 195 9.58 -16.00 -8.32
C TYR A 195 9.06 -16.26 -6.88
N SER A 196 8.81 -17.52 -6.50
CA SER A 196 8.42 -17.95 -5.14
C SER A 196 9.58 -18.57 -4.33
N GLY A 197 10.73 -18.79 -4.96
CA GLY A 197 11.87 -19.46 -4.33
C GLY A 197 12.61 -18.60 -3.30
N VAL A 198 13.58 -19.21 -2.62
CA VAL A 198 14.41 -18.64 -1.52
C VAL A 198 15.07 -17.28 -1.84
N CYS A 199 15.13 -16.88 -3.12
CA CYS A 199 15.85 -15.68 -3.57
C CYS A 199 14.97 -14.58 -4.18
N THR A 200 13.67 -14.79 -4.32
CA THR A 200 12.74 -13.78 -4.83
C THR A 200 11.62 -13.63 -3.83
N GLN A 201 11.54 -12.46 -3.22
CA GLN A 201 10.56 -12.19 -2.18
C GLN A 201 9.28 -11.60 -2.77
N ILE A 202 8.83 -12.18 -3.89
CA ILE A 202 7.66 -11.74 -4.66
C ILE A 202 6.50 -12.71 -4.42
N PHE A 203 6.73 -14.02 -4.50
CA PHE A 203 5.75 -15.07 -4.16
C PHE A 203 6.16 -15.91 -2.95
N LYS A 204 5.18 -16.59 -2.37
CA LYS A 204 5.35 -17.65 -1.37
C LYS A 204 4.50 -18.85 -1.80
N GLU A 205 5.12 -20.02 -1.79
CA GLU A 205 4.46 -21.31 -1.93
C GLU A 205 4.24 -21.91 -0.55
N GLU A 206 3.00 -22.26 -0.19
CA GLU A 206 2.67 -22.91 1.07
C GLU A 206 2.01 -24.27 0.82
N SER A 207 2.51 -25.30 1.50
CA SER A 207 1.82 -26.58 1.63
C SER A 207 0.98 -26.53 2.91
N VAL A 208 -0.33 -26.40 2.76
CA VAL A 208 -1.27 -26.47 3.89
C VAL A 208 -1.52 -27.95 4.23
N LEU A 209 -1.98 -28.22 5.45
CA LEU A 209 -2.32 -29.53 6.05
C LEU A 209 -3.13 -30.52 5.16
N PHE A 210 -3.61 -30.12 3.98
CA PHE A 210 -4.46 -30.91 3.06
C PHE A 210 -3.87 -31.12 1.66
N GLN A 211 -2.54 -31.15 1.50
CA GLN A 211 -1.83 -31.55 0.25
C GLN A 211 -2.05 -30.67 -1.00
N ARG A 212 -2.86 -29.61 -0.94
CA ARG A 212 -2.99 -28.66 -2.06
C ARG A 212 -2.00 -27.51 -1.88
N VAL A 213 -1.20 -27.28 -2.92
CA VAL A 213 -0.25 -26.16 -2.98
C VAL A 213 -1.03 -24.86 -3.17
N VAL A 214 -0.70 -23.86 -2.35
CA VAL A 214 -1.30 -22.53 -2.44
C VAL A 214 -0.20 -21.51 -2.67
N TYR A 215 -0.47 -20.55 -3.55
CA TYR A 215 0.42 -19.45 -3.90
C TYR A 215 -0.12 -18.15 -3.35
N CYS A 216 0.75 -17.29 -2.84
CA CYS A 216 0.41 -15.92 -2.51
C CYS A 216 1.58 -14.98 -2.78
N PHE A 217 1.31 -13.69 -2.90
CA PHE A 217 2.40 -12.71 -2.87
C PHE A 217 2.98 -12.65 -1.46
N VAL A 218 4.29 -12.43 -1.32
CA VAL A 218 4.96 -12.35 0.01
C VAL A 218 4.29 -11.33 0.93
N HIS A 219 3.73 -10.27 0.34
CA HIS A 219 2.87 -9.34 1.05
C HIS A 219 1.82 -8.73 0.11
N LEU A 220 0.64 -8.39 0.65
CA LEU A 220 -0.44 -7.74 -0.10
C LEU A 220 0.02 -6.45 -0.81
N SER A 221 0.95 -5.70 -0.22
CA SER A 221 1.48 -4.49 -0.87
C SER A 221 2.18 -4.77 -2.20
N ILE A 222 2.79 -5.95 -2.36
CA ILE A 222 3.44 -6.37 -3.61
C ILE A 222 2.36 -6.70 -4.64
N GLN A 223 1.29 -7.39 -4.24
CA GLN A 223 0.12 -7.63 -5.10
C GLN A 223 -0.50 -6.30 -5.56
N GLU A 224 -0.73 -5.36 -4.64
CA GLU A 224 -1.29 -4.04 -4.96
C GLU A 224 -0.38 -3.22 -5.88
N PHE A 225 0.94 -3.28 -5.67
CA PHE A 225 1.91 -2.63 -6.55
C PHE A 225 1.89 -3.22 -7.96
N LEU A 226 2.02 -4.54 -8.11
CA LEU A 226 2.00 -5.21 -9.41
C LEU A 226 0.66 -5.02 -10.14
N SER A 227 -0.44 -4.96 -9.39
CA SER A 227 -1.75 -4.59 -9.94
C SER A 227 -1.72 -3.18 -10.55
N ALA A 228 -1.08 -2.22 -9.89
CA ALA A 228 -0.95 -0.85 -10.41
C ALA A 228 -0.05 -0.78 -11.65
N VAL A 229 1.05 -1.54 -11.67
CA VAL A 229 1.91 -1.70 -12.87
C VAL A 229 1.09 -2.25 -14.03
N TYR A 230 0.31 -3.31 -13.82
CA TYR A 230 -0.52 -3.93 -14.85
C TYR A 230 -1.61 -2.99 -15.38
N MET A 231 -2.36 -2.31 -14.49
CA MET A 231 -3.37 -1.34 -14.90
C MET A 231 -2.74 -0.22 -15.74
N TYR A 232 -1.58 0.29 -15.32
CA TYR A 232 -0.88 1.33 -16.06
C TYR A 232 -0.44 0.81 -17.45
N HIS A 233 0.10 -0.41 -17.52
CA HIS A 233 0.43 -1.07 -18.78
C HIS A 233 -0.79 -1.19 -19.71
N CYS A 234 -1.94 -1.64 -19.21
CA CYS A 234 -3.18 -1.72 -20.01
C CYS A 234 -3.62 -0.35 -20.54
N TYR A 235 -3.48 0.70 -19.74
CA TYR A 235 -3.78 2.07 -20.18
C TYR A 235 -2.85 2.51 -21.31
N THR A 236 -1.55 2.29 -21.18
CA THR A 236 -0.57 2.68 -22.21
C THR A 236 -0.73 1.85 -23.48
N ALA A 237 -1.05 0.57 -23.35
CA ALA A 237 -1.29 -0.37 -24.45
C ALA A 237 -2.68 -0.25 -25.08
N ARG A 238 -3.54 0.67 -24.61
CA ARG A 238 -4.93 0.86 -25.07
C ARG A 238 -5.83 -0.38 -24.91
N ASN A 239 -5.49 -1.27 -23.98
CA ASN A 239 -6.34 -2.41 -23.62
C ASN A 239 -7.48 -1.93 -22.71
N MET A 240 -8.54 -1.41 -23.32
CA MET A 240 -9.67 -0.83 -22.59
C MET A 240 -10.52 -1.88 -21.88
N ASP A 241 -10.51 -3.14 -22.32
CA ASP A 241 -11.30 -4.22 -21.74
C ASP A 241 -10.86 -4.53 -20.31
N ALA A 242 -9.55 -4.58 -20.06
CA ALA A 242 -8.98 -4.76 -18.72
C ALA A 242 -9.32 -3.60 -17.77
N LEU A 243 -9.57 -2.39 -18.30
CA LEU A 243 -9.87 -1.20 -17.50
C LEU A 243 -11.36 -1.01 -17.21
N LYS A 244 -12.25 -1.69 -17.95
CA LYS A 244 -13.72 -1.57 -17.80
C LYS A 244 -14.20 -1.64 -16.36
N PRO A 245 -13.70 -2.56 -15.50
CA PRO A 245 -14.22 -2.67 -14.14
C PRO A 245 -13.99 -1.42 -13.28
N PHE A 246 -13.02 -0.57 -13.63
CA PHE A 246 -12.67 0.65 -12.90
C PHE A 246 -13.26 1.92 -13.52
N LEU A 247 -13.90 1.83 -14.70
CA LEU A 247 -14.44 2.98 -15.42
C LEU A 247 -15.96 3.08 -15.24
N LYS A 248 -16.43 4.17 -14.62
CA LYS A 248 -17.87 4.50 -14.51
C LYS A 248 -18.39 5.13 -15.80
N ARG A 249 -18.28 4.46 -16.95
CA ARG A 249 -18.86 5.00 -18.20
C ARG A 249 -20.36 4.72 -18.25
N LYS A 250 -21.17 5.70 -17.85
CA LYS A 250 -22.52 5.88 -18.40
C LYS A 250 -22.36 6.58 -19.76
N SER A 251 -22.56 5.84 -20.85
CA SER A 251 -22.95 6.35 -22.18
C SER A 251 -22.40 7.73 -22.57
N ARG A 252 -21.08 7.85 -22.76
CA ARG A 252 -20.51 8.90 -23.63
C ARG A 252 -19.94 8.19 -24.85
N GLY A 253 -20.28 8.71 -26.03
CA GLY A 253 -20.11 8.05 -27.32
C GLY A 253 -18.70 7.47 -27.55
N VAL A 254 -18.64 6.50 -28.45
CA VAL A 254 -17.53 5.58 -28.76
C VAL A 254 -16.18 6.26 -29.13
N SER A 255 -16.07 7.59 -29.09
CA SER A 255 -14.95 8.34 -29.70
C SER A 255 -14.01 9.09 -28.74
N GLU A 256 -14.31 9.25 -27.44
CA GLU A 256 -13.39 9.99 -26.54
C GLU A 256 -12.28 9.09 -25.96
N LYS A 257 -11.03 9.37 -26.38
CA LYS A 257 -9.79 8.78 -25.86
C LYS A 257 -9.71 8.99 -24.34
N LEU A 258 -9.64 7.89 -23.57
CA LEU A 258 -9.46 7.95 -22.11
C LEU A 258 -8.15 8.66 -21.77
N THR A 259 -8.22 9.69 -20.94
CA THR A 259 -7.05 10.40 -20.40
C THR A 259 -6.55 9.76 -19.11
N LEU A 260 -5.25 9.92 -18.80
CA LEU A 260 -4.66 9.41 -17.56
C LEU A 260 -5.36 10.00 -16.32
N HIS A 261 -5.69 11.29 -16.38
CA HIS A 261 -6.44 11.98 -15.35
C HIS A 261 -7.81 11.30 -15.07
N GLU A 262 -8.56 10.93 -16.11
CA GLU A 262 -9.85 10.25 -15.97
C GLU A 262 -9.71 8.85 -15.40
N LEU A 263 -8.66 8.12 -15.77
CA LEU A 263 -8.34 6.81 -15.20
C LEU A 263 -8.05 6.92 -13.70
N LEU A 264 -7.11 7.80 -13.32
CA LEU A 264 -6.73 8.02 -11.92
C LEU A 264 -7.94 8.43 -11.07
N LYS A 265 -8.73 9.37 -11.58
CA LYS A 265 -9.97 9.82 -10.92
C LYS A 265 -10.97 8.67 -10.73
N SER A 266 -11.23 7.88 -11.78
CA SER A 266 -12.20 6.77 -11.71
C SER A 266 -11.74 5.69 -10.73
N THR A 267 -10.44 5.45 -10.66
CA THR A 267 -9.84 4.48 -9.73
C THR A 267 -9.98 4.93 -8.27
N VAL A 268 -9.77 6.23 -7.99
CA VAL A 268 -10.08 6.80 -6.67
C VAL A 268 -11.56 6.65 -6.35
N ASP A 269 -12.45 7.02 -7.27
CA ASP A 269 -13.90 6.93 -7.05
C ASP A 269 -14.35 5.49 -6.74
N LYS A 270 -13.69 4.46 -7.31
CA LYS A 270 -13.94 3.04 -6.97
C LYS A 270 -13.33 2.65 -5.62
N ALA A 271 -12.12 3.09 -5.30
CA ALA A 271 -11.52 2.84 -3.98
C ALA A 271 -12.33 3.47 -2.83
N LEU A 272 -12.96 4.61 -3.07
CA LEU A 272 -13.85 5.26 -2.09
C LEU A 272 -15.16 4.51 -1.86
N GLU A 273 -15.62 3.70 -2.82
CA GLU A 273 -16.79 2.82 -2.68
C GLU A 273 -16.46 1.52 -1.92
N SER A 274 -15.18 1.18 -1.80
CA SER A 274 -14.74 0.01 -1.02
C SER A 274 -15.10 0.18 0.45
N LYS A 275 -15.72 -0.83 1.06
CA LYS A 275 -16.06 -0.80 2.49
C LYS A 275 -14.85 -1.03 3.39
N ASN A 276 -13.86 -1.79 2.92
CA ASN A 276 -12.71 -2.24 3.72
C ASN A 276 -11.37 -1.62 3.30
N GLY A 277 -11.36 -0.79 2.26
CA GLY A 277 -10.16 -0.09 1.80
C GLY A 277 -9.14 -0.97 1.09
N HIS A 278 -9.54 -2.14 0.59
CA HIS A 278 -8.65 -3.06 -0.12
C HIS A 278 -8.04 -2.52 -1.42
N LEU A 279 -8.46 -1.34 -1.91
CA LEU A 279 -7.90 -0.67 -3.09
C LEU A 279 -7.04 0.56 -2.74
N ASP A 280 -6.89 0.87 -1.45
CA ASP A 280 -6.29 2.13 -1.02
C ASP A 280 -4.81 2.23 -1.41
N LEU A 281 -4.02 1.19 -1.16
CA LEU A 281 -2.59 1.20 -1.48
C LEU A 281 -2.35 1.05 -2.98
N PHE A 282 -3.16 0.23 -3.66
CA PHE A 282 -3.18 0.15 -5.13
C PHE A 282 -3.37 1.53 -5.79
N VAL A 283 -4.32 2.33 -5.31
CA VAL A 283 -4.54 3.69 -5.82
C VAL A 283 -3.34 4.59 -5.56
N ARG A 284 -2.68 4.48 -4.38
CA ARG A 284 -1.45 5.26 -4.09
C ARG A 284 -0.36 4.97 -5.11
N PHE A 285 -0.10 3.69 -5.37
CA PHE A 285 0.88 3.28 -6.38
C PHE A 285 0.54 3.82 -7.76
N LEU A 286 -0.72 3.69 -8.19
CA LEU A 286 -1.15 4.18 -9.50
C LEU A 286 -0.95 5.70 -9.65
N HIS A 287 -1.13 6.48 -8.57
CA HIS A 287 -0.85 7.92 -8.58
C HIS A 287 0.65 8.22 -8.60
N GLY A 288 1.47 7.48 -7.87
CA GLY A 288 2.94 7.60 -7.97
C GLY A 288 3.44 7.28 -9.38
N MET A 289 2.85 6.28 -10.04
CA MET A 289 3.17 5.90 -11.43
C MET A 289 2.82 6.98 -12.46
N SER A 290 1.97 7.95 -12.12
CA SER A 290 1.66 9.08 -13.00
C SER A 290 2.83 10.04 -13.19
N LEU A 291 3.85 9.99 -12.35
CA LEU A 291 5.07 10.78 -12.49
C LEU A 291 5.99 10.20 -13.55
N GLU A 292 6.51 11.07 -14.42
CA GLU A 292 7.43 10.69 -15.51
C GLU A 292 8.71 10.02 -14.98
N SER A 293 9.22 10.45 -13.82
CA SER A 293 10.39 9.84 -13.16
C SER A 293 10.18 8.36 -12.86
N ASN A 294 8.98 7.99 -12.39
CA ASN A 294 8.65 6.61 -12.05
C ASN A 294 8.42 5.76 -13.31
N GLN A 295 7.84 6.35 -14.36
CA GLN A 295 7.68 5.69 -15.65
C GLN A 295 9.02 5.39 -16.32
N LYS A 296 10.02 6.26 -16.15
CA LYS A 296 11.39 6.04 -16.63
C LYS A 296 12.03 4.82 -15.98
N LEU A 297 11.83 4.63 -14.67
CA LEU A 297 12.38 3.48 -13.94
C LEU A 297 11.75 2.14 -14.36
N LEU A 298 10.51 2.15 -14.86
CA LEU A 298 9.80 0.95 -15.33
C LEU A 298 9.81 0.80 -16.86
N ARG A 299 10.77 1.43 -17.52
CA ARG A 299 10.92 1.33 -18.98
C ARG A 299 10.96 -0.15 -19.39
N GLY A 300 10.06 -0.51 -20.32
CA GLY A 300 9.88 -1.88 -20.79
C GLY A 300 8.64 -2.56 -20.23
N LEU A 301 8.28 -2.35 -18.95
CA LEU A 301 7.00 -2.83 -18.41
C LEU A 301 5.85 -1.90 -18.76
N VAL A 302 6.11 -0.59 -18.77
CA VAL A 302 5.14 0.43 -19.15
C VAL A 302 5.72 1.29 -20.27
N THR A 303 4.89 1.62 -21.26
CA THR A 303 5.29 2.58 -22.30
C THR A 303 5.28 3.98 -21.68
N GLN A 304 6.36 4.74 -21.87
CA GLN A 304 6.35 6.14 -21.48
C GLN A 304 5.25 6.86 -22.25
N THR A 305 4.28 7.37 -21.51
CA THR A 305 3.27 8.28 -22.04
C THR A 305 3.66 9.69 -21.67
N GLU A 306 3.31 10.68 -22.50
CA GLU A 306 3.36 12.08 -22.11
C GLU A 306 2.40 12.31 -20.92
N SER A 307 2.90 12.09 -19.69
CA SER A 307 2.26 12.62 -18.50
C SER A 307 2.58 14.10 -18.49
N SER A 308 1.73 14.90 -19.15
CA SER A 308 1.96 16.34 -19.18
C SER A 308 1.90 16.89 -17.75
N PRO A 309 2.75 17.87 -17.39
CA PRO A 309 2.66 18.53 -16.09
C PRO A 309 1.25 19.06 -15.79
N GLU A 310 0.52 19.46 -16.83
CA GLU A 310 -0.88 19.86 -16.75
C GLU A 310 -1.82 18.73 -16.29
N SER A 311 -1.64 17.51 -16.80
CA SER A 311 -2.42 16.32 -16.42
C SER A 311 -2.16 15.92 -14.96
N VAL A 312 -0.90 15.94 -14.53
CA VAL A 312 -0.51 15.71 -13.13
C VAL A 312 -1.16 16.75 -12.22
N GLN A 313 -1.07 18.04 -12.58
CA GLN A 313 -1.65 19.12 -11.79
C GLN A 313 -3.19 19.05 -11.74
N LYS A 314 -3.83 18.65 -12.84
CA LYS A 314 -5.29 18.42 -12.90
C LYS A 314 -5.72 17.29 -11.95
N THR A 315 -4.91 16.24 -11.86
CA THR A 315 -5.13 15.12 -10.93
C THR A 315 -4.97 15.55 -9.48
N ILE A 316 -3.89 16.26 -9.14
CA ILE A 316 -3.66 16.86 -7.80
C ILE A 316 -4.85 17.73 -7.38
N ARG A 317 -5.32 18.63 -8.26
CA ARG A 317 -6.48 19.49 -7.99
C ARG A 317 -7.73 18.64 -7.72
N SER A 318 -7.93 17.56 -8.46
CA SER A 318 -9.09 16.68 -8.28
C SER A 318 -9.06 15.93 -6.95
N LEU A 319 -7.89 15.43 -6.52
CA LEU A 319 -7.71 14.83 -5.21
C LEU A 319 -8.03 15.82 -4.08
N LYS A 320 -7.51 17.05 -4.18
CA LYS A 320 -7.79 18.14 -3.22
C LYS A 320 -9.28 18.51 -3.17
N VAL A 321 -9.97 18.50 -4.31
CA VAL A 321 -11.42 18.73 -4.37
C VAL A 321 -12.18 17.56 -3.73
N MET A 322 -11.76 16.32 -3.96
CA MET A 322 -12.38 15.15 -3.32
C MET A 322 -12.26 15.21 -1.80
N GLN A 323 -11.11 15.62 -1.26
CA GLN A 323 -10.90 15.80 0.19
C GLN A 323 -11.85 16.81 0.84
N ARG A 324 -12.47 17.72 0.07
CA ARG A 324 -13.47 18.67 0.58
C ARG A 324 -14.85 18.04 0.79
N LYS A 325 -15.09 16.85 0.25
CA LYS A 325 -16.32 16.10 0.48
C LYS A 325 -16.30 15.52 1.90
N ASN A 326 -17.48 15.31 2.48
CA ASN A 326 -17.59 14.67 3.79
C ASN A 326 -17.27 13.16 3.69
N MET A 327 -16.00 12.81 3.84
CA MET A 327 -15.47 11.44 3.72
C MET A 327 -14.93 10.96 5.07
N SER A 328 -14.83 9.64 5.30
CA SER A 328 -14.26 9.12 6.55
C SER A 328 -12.79 9.57 6.73
N PRO A 329 -12.27 9.65 7.98
CA PRO A 329 -10.88 10.02 8.24
C PRO A 329 -9.88 9.14 7.47
N GLU A 330 -10.13 7.84 7.40
CA GLU A 330 -9.28 6.87 6.69
C GLU A 330 -9.22 7.16 5.20
N ARG A 331 -10.35 7.53 4.58
CA ARG A 331 -10.41 7.93 3.17
C ARG A 331 -9.68 9.25 2.93
N CYS A 332 -9.81 10.22 3.83
CA CYS A 332 -9.04 11.47 3.76
C CYS A 332 -7.53 11.22 3.82
N ILE A 333 -7.09 10.37 4.75
CA ILE A 333 -5.69 9.96 4.91
C ILE A 333 -5.20 9.24 3.64
N ASN A 334 -6.03 8.37 3.04
CA ASN A 334 -5.66 7.70 1.80
C ASN A 334 -5.40 8.70 0.65
N LEU A 335 -6.26 9.69 0.46
CA LEU A 335 -6.05 10.75 -0.54
C LEU A 335 -4.82 11.60 -0.23
N PHE A 336 -4.53 11.85 1.05
CA PHE A 336 -3.32 12.54 1.47
C PHE A 336 -2.07 11.76 1.07
N HIS A 337 -2.05 10.43 1.23
CA HIS A 337 -0.95 9.61 0.75
C HIS A 337 -0.82 9.61 -0.78
N CYS A 338 -1.91 9.67 -1.52
CA CYS A 338 -1.84 9.80 -2.99
C CYS A 338 -1.13 11.08 -3.41
N LEU A 339 -1.35 12.20 -2.69
CA LEU A 339 -0.62 13.45 -2.93
C LEU A 339 0.88 13.31 -2.63
N ILE A 340 1.24 12.62 -1.54
CA ILE A 340 2.65 12.34 -1.20
C ILE A 340 3.32 11.50 -2.29
N GLU A 341 2.66 10.45 -2.80
CA GLU A 341 3.20 9.63 -3.90
C GLU A 341 3.39 10.44 -5.19
N MET A 342 2.60 11.50 -5.39
CA MET A 342 2.77 12.46 -6.48
C MET A 342 3.78 13.57 -6.17
N LYS A 343 4.52 13.48 -5.07
CA LYS A 343 5.45 14.51 -4.56
C LYS A 343 4.81 15.88 -4.31
N ASP A 344 3.48 15.94 -4.07
CA ASP A 344 2.77 17.14 -3.64
C ASP A 344 2.69 17.19 -2.11
N HIS A 345 3.49 18.08 -1.51
CA HIS A 345 3.56 18.29 -0.05
C HIS A 345 2.70 19.46 0.44
N SER A 346 1.88 20.05 -0.41
CA SER A 346 1.17 21.31 -0.10
C SER A 346 0.24 21.20 1.12
N VAL A 347 -0.47 20.08 1.29
CA VAL A 347 -1.34 19.85 2.46
C VAL A 347 -0.51 19.80 3.75
N GLN A 348 0.67 19.20 3.68
CA GLN A 348 1.58 19.16 4.82
C GLN A 348 2.13 20.56 5.13
N GLU A 349 2.54 21.31 4.12
CA GLU A 349 3.04 22.68 4.25
C GLU A 349 1.97 23.60 4.87
N GLU A 350 0.71 23.51 4.41
CA GLU A 350 -0.42 24.24 4.98
C GLU A 350 -0.65 23.91 6.46
N ILE A 351 -0.55 22.63 6.83
CA ILE A 351 -0.68 22.19 8.23
C ILE A 351 0.49 22.72 9.07
N GLN A 352 1.72 22.69 8.55
CA GLN A 352 2.90 23.20 9.25
C GLN A 352 2.85 24.72 9.42
N GLU A 353 2.43 25.46 8.39
CA GLU A 353 2.18 26.90 8.47
C GLU A 353 1.12 27.20 9.54
N TYR A 354 0.02 26.43 9.56
CA TYR A 354 -1.02 26.56 10.58
C TYR A 354 -0.48 26.34 11.99
N LEU A 355 0.36 25.32 12.20
CA LEU A 355 0.92 25.02 13.51
C LEU A 355 1.89 26.10 14.02
N ARG A 356 2.64 26.74 13.11
CA ARG A 356 3.57 27.84 13.41
C ARG A 356 2.87 29.18 13.64
N SER A 357 1.66 29.36 13.12
CA SER A 357 0.89 30.59 13.30
C SER A 357 0.42 30.75 14.75
N GLU A 358 0.84 31.83 15.41
CA GLU A 358 0.41 32.15 16.78
C GLU A 358 -1.11 32.40 16.86
N ASN A 359 -1.65 33.12 15.87
CA ASN A 359 -3.06 33.53 15.86
C ASN A 359 -4.02 32.51 15.23
N ARG A 360 -3.51 31.42 14.62
CA ARG A 360 -4.28 30.31 13.99
C ARG A 360 -5.58 30.76 13.32
N SER A 361 -5.52 31.84 12.55
CA SER A 361 -6.70 32.58 12.09
C SER A 361 -7.53 31.78 11.08
N LYS A 362 -6.88 30.90 10.32
CA LYS A 362 -7.48 29.98 9.34
C LYS A 362 -8.16 28.79 10.04
N ASN A 363 -9.31 28.34 9.53
CA ASN A 363 -9.95 27.13 10.04
C ASN A 363 -9.33 25.89 9.38
N LEU A 364 -8.98 24.86 10.16
CA LEU A 364 -8.62 23.56 9.61
C LEU A 364 -9.86 22.86 9.04
N SER A 365 -9.74 22.37 7.81
CA SER A 365 -10.74 21.48 7.19
C SER A 365 -10.75 20.10 7.85
N HIS A 366 -11.82 19.32 7.64
CA HIS A 366 -11.90 17.94 8.14
C HIS A 366 -10.78 17.04 7.63
N ALA A 367 -10.39 17.21 6.36
CA ALA A 367 -9.26 16.48 5.78
C ALA A 367 -7.94 16.89 6.42
N GLN A 368 -7.69 18.19 6.62
CA GLN A 368 -6.49 18.66 7.31
C GLN A 368 -6.46 18.20 8.77
N CYS A 369 -7.59 18.15 9.48
CA CYS A 369 -7.67 17.56 10.82
C CYS A 369 -7.31 16.07 10.82
N SER A 370 -7.79 15.31 9.84
CA SER A 370 -7.47 13.88 9.71
C SER A 370 -5.97 13.67 9.42
N ALA A 371 -5.42 14.46 8.49
CA ALA A 371 -4.00 14.42 8.14
C ALA A 371 -3.12 14.87 9.31
N LEU A 372 -3.50 15.91 10.05
CA LEU A 372 -2.80 16.36 11.24
C LEU A 372 -2.79 15.28 12.33
N ALA A 373 -3.94 14.69 12.64
CA ALA A 373 -4.03 13.61 13.62
C ALA A 373 -3.10 12.45 13.25
N TYR A 374 -3.15 12.04 11.98
CA TYR A 374 -2.27 11.00 11.44
C TYR A 374 -0.79 11.38 11.56
N MET A 375 -0.40 12.59 11.16
CA MET A 375 0.97 13.09 11.24
C MET A 375 1.52 13.13 12.66
N LEU A 376 0.67 13.43 13.65
CA LEU A 376 1.03 13.41 15.07
C LEU A 376 1.21 11.98 15.59
N GLN A 377 0.36 11.04 15.16
CA GLN A 377 0.45 9.64 15.60
C GLN A 377 1.74 8.93 15.17
N ILE A 378 2.35 9.40 14.09
CA ILE A 378 3.57 8.82 13.49
C ILE A 378 4.81 9.71 13.70
N SER A 379 4.74 10.68 14.63
CA SER A 379 5.83 11.60 14.95
C SER A 379 6.77 11.05 16.02
N GLU A 380 8.06 11.42 15.97
CA GLU A 380 9.09 11.06 16.96
C GLU A 380 8.77 11.63 18.35
N GLU A 381 8.13 12.80 18.39
CA GLU A 381 7.87 13.55 19.61
C GLU A 381 6.53 13.16 20.23
N VAL A 382 6.59 12.62 21.46
CA VAL A 382 5.41 12.50 22.33
C VAL A 382 4.96 13.90 22.71
N LEU A 383 3.70 14.24 22.42
CA LEU A 383 3.15 15.54 22.77
C LEU A 383 2.96 15.64 24.28
N GLU A 384 3.64 16.56 24.95
CA GLU A 384 3.46 16.77 26.40
C GLU A 384 2.03 17.17 26.75
N VAL A 385 1.46 18.14 26.01
CA VAL A 385 0.08 18.59 26.18
C VAL A 385 -0.60 18.74 24.82
N PHE A 386 -1.70 18.00 24.61
CA PHE A 386 -2.56 18.13 23.44
C PHE A 386 -3.88 18.80 23.83
N ASP A 387 -3.99 20.09 23.54
CA ASP A 387 -5.20 20.88 23.80
C ASP A 387 -6.03 21.00 22.51
N LEU A 388 -7.16 20.29 22.47
CA LEU A 388 -8.07 20.25 21.32
C LEU A 388 -8.72 21.62 21.05
N ARG A 389 -8.82 22.48 22.07
CA ARG A 389 -9.47 23.80 21.97
C ARG A 389 -8.59 24.80 21.24
N LYS A 390 -7.26 24.60 21.23
CA LYS A 390 -6.31 25.43 20.47
C LYS A 390 -6.43 25.23 18.95
N TYR A 391 -7.14 24.21 18.48
CA TYR A 391 -7.34 23.96 17.06
C TYR A 391 -8.67 24.57 16.59
N LYS A 392 -8.56 25.58 15.73
CA LYS A 392 -9.70 26.27 15.12
C LYS A 392 -10.30 25.40 14.01
N THR A 393 -11.35 24.65 14.36
CA THR A 393 -12.09 23.79 13.43
C THR A 393 -13.50 23.51 13.97
N SER A 394 -14.34 22.88 13.14
CA SER A 394 -15.69 22.43 13.51
C SER A 394 -15.66 21.31 14.56
N GLN A 395 -16.80 20.98 15.17
CA GLN A 395 -16.90 19.85 16.11
C GLN A 395 -16.44 18.53 15.48
N GLU A 396 -16.81 18.28 14.23
CA GLU A 396 -16.38 17.10 13.49
C GLU A 396 -14.85 17.12 13.23
N GLY A 397 -14.29 18.27 12.90
CA GLY A 397 -12.83 18.43 12.80
C GLY A 397 -12.11 18.10 14.11
N ARG A 398 -12.65 18.53 15.26
CA ARG A 398 -12.11 18.17 16.58
C ARG A 398 -12.20 16.66 16.86
N ARG A 399 -13.30 16.01 16.48
CA ARG A 399 -13.43 14.55 16.60
C ARG A 399 -12.34 13.82 15.81
N ARG A 400 -12.00 14.31 14.62
CA ARG A 400 -10.93 13.76 13.78
C ARG A 400 -9.53 13.92 14.36
N LEU A 401 -9.35 14.83 15.32
CA LEU A 401 -8.10 15.02 16.06
C LEU A 401 -7.97 14.10 17.28
N LEU A 402 -9.05 13.44 17.72
CA LEU A 402 -9.01 12.52 18.88
C LEU A 402 -7.97 11.40 18.78
N PRO A 403 -7.65 10.82 17.60
CA PRO A 403 -6.58 9.82 17.51
C PRO A 403 -5.22 10.30 18.04
N ALA A 404 -4.94 11.62 17.97
CA ALA A 404 -3.70 12.21 18.50
C ALA A 404 -3.63 12.22 20.03
N VAL A 405 -4.76 12.08 20.75
CA VAL A 405 -4.76 11.95 22.21
C VAL A 405 -3.97 10.71 22.66
N ARG A 406 -3.96 9.66 21.83
CA ARG A 406 -3.25 8.40 22.12
C ARG A 406 -1.73 8.55 22.17
N VAL A 407 -1.18 9.64 21.64
CA VAL A 407 0.26 9.90 21.57
C VAL A 407 0.68 11.13 22.37
N CYS A 408 -0.19 11.61 23.28
CA CYS A 408 0.11 12.70 24.20
C CYS A 408 0.16 12.24 25.65
N ARG A 409 0.95 12.91 26.49
CA ARG A 409 0.99 12.64 27.94
C ARG A 409 -0.21 13.22 28.68
N LYS A 410 -0.70 14.38 28.24
CA LYS A 410 -1.87 15.06 28.81
C LYS A 410 -2.76 15.64 27.71
N ALA A 411 -4.05 15.33 27.74
CA ALA A 411 -5.04 15.94 26.86
C ALA A 411 -5.92 16.95 27.61
N LEU A 412 -6.31 18.05 26.95
CA LEU A 412 -7.15 19.14 27.49
C LEU A 412 -8.37 19.44 26.62
#